data_AF-A0A161WCY8-F1
#
_entry.id   AF-A0A161WCY8-F1
#
_cell.length_a   1.000
_cell.length_b   1.000
_cell.length_c   1.000
_cell.angle_alpha   90.00
_cell.angle_beta   90.00
_cell.angle_gamma   90.00
#
_symmetry.space_group_name_H-M   'P 1'
#
loop_
_entity.id
_entity.type
_entity.pdbx_description
1 polymer ?
#
loop_
_entity_poly.entity_id
_entity_poly.type
_entity_poly.pdbx_seq_one_letter_code
_entity_poly.pdbx_strand_id
1 'polypeptide(L)'
;MYYSEQYKFKSSTLKDNPLFNLILIAMNNNRFTSKKYKLMMNMTKDTNILNSVQHAYENELKHYNSFKQILGKLTGQSVEIPSPNIKINTSITEAIEDCIDKELEEIKLYQKIVVLISSDQIKTSIKNMITDKQRTAASLNFLYARGSFNRNPISSTDNNVSITFIPMKASKKYINEDLRIPVLSGIKNTRVQNKINDSLKDDILEFKRQMEDAADEDGLKAKKEEKKFMNYAISNNTTITYNKNNIISLSNLYHQFINGRTSYIRATYNFNIDTGISLGLKDLFKPGAPYRELINSEIRKQLIANKDIYPPEAAQNFKGIAEDHPFYLEGTNIVLFFGFNEIAPTISEIPVIKLPFKSFTGYIKPMFLS
;
A
#
# COMPACT_ATOMS: atom_id res chain seq x y z
N MET A 1 -52.45 9.37 -16.89
CA MET A 1 -51.00 9.13 -16.99
C MET A 1 -50.60 8.35 -15.74
N TYR A 2 -50.39 7.04 -15.88
CA TYR A 2 -50.17 6.10 -14.78
C TYR A 2 -48.75 6.27 -14.21
N TYR A 3 -48.63 6.60 -12.92
CA TYR A 3 -47.46 6.29 -12.10
C TYR A 3 -47.89 5.23 -11.08
N SER A 4 -47.25 4.07 -11.12
CA SER A 4 -47.58 2.89 -10.33
C SER A 4 -47.17 3.03 -8.86
N GLU A 5 -48.10 2.66 -7.99
CA GLU A 5 -47.97 2.51 -6.54
C GLU A 5 -47.11 1.29 -6.14
N GLN A 6 -45.82 1.29 -6.43
CA GLN A 6 -44.88 0.38 -5.79
C GLN A 6 -43.92 1.21 -4.94
N TYR A 7 -43.56 0.73 -3.75
CA TYR A 7 -42.71 1.38 -2.73
C TYR A 7 -43.38 2.22 -1.63
N LYS A 8 -44.58 1.84 -1.17
CA LYS A 8 -44.97 2.11 0.24
C LYS A 8 -44.66 0.87 1.09
N PHE A 9 -43.57 0.88 1.85
CA PHE A 9 -43.19 -0.22 2.74
C PHE A 9 -43.81 -0.05 4.14
N LYS A 10 -44.37 -1.13 4.70
CA LYS A 10 -44.90 -1.20 6.08
C LYS A 10 -43.75 -1.11 7.10
N SER A 11 -43.97 -0.40 8.21
CA SER A 11 -42.91 0.02 9.15
C SER A 11 -42.19 -1.11 9.90
N SER A 12 -42.76 -2.31 9.98
CA SER A 12 -42.20 -3.45 10.71
C SER A 12 -41.15 -4.25 9.94
N THR A 13 -40.96 -4.01 8.63
CA THR A 13 -40.00 -4.74 7.76
C THR A 13 -38.82 -3.90 7.27
N LEU A 14 -38.73 -2.62 7.66
CA LEU A 14 -37.69 -1.69 7.18
C LEU A 14 -36.32 -1.90 7.84
N LYS A 15 -36.28 -2.35 9.11
CA LYS A 15 -35.02 -2.56 9.87
C LYS A 15 -34.17 -3.72 9.36
N ASP A 16 -34.77 -4.69 8.69
CA ASP A 16 -34.08 -5.87 8.16
C ASP A 16 -33.69 -5.72 6.68
N ASN A 17 -33.92 -4.55 6.08
CA ASN A 17 -33.59 -4.29 4.68
C ASN A 17 -32.10 -3.89 4.53
N PRO A 18 -31.27 -4.66 3.82
CA PRO A 18 -29.84 -4.38 3.68
C PRO A 18 -29.53 -3.01 3.07
N LEU A 19 -30.33 -2.55 2.09
CA LEU A 19 -30.13 -1.26 1.44
C LEU A 19 -30.46 -0.11 2.41
N PHE A 20 -31.54 -0.23 3.16
CA PHE A 20 -31.92 0.77 4.18
C PHE A 20 -30.82 0.95 5.22
N ASN A 21 -30.28 -0.16 5.74
CA ASN A 21 -29.21 -0.13 6.74
C ASN A 21 -27.92 0.49 6.19
N LEU A 22 -27.54 0.18 4.96
CA LEU A 22 -26.35 0.77 4.33
C LEU A 22 -26.50 2.29 4.12
N ILE A 23 -27.70 2.76 3.75
CA ILE A 23 -27.97 4.20 3.62
C ILE A 23 -27.90 4.90 4.98
N LEU A 24 -28.43 4.29 6.05
CA LEU A 24 -28.31 4.85 7.40
C LEU A 24 -26.85 4.91 7.88
N ILE A 25 -26.05 3.88 7.63
CA ILE A 25 -24.62 3.88 7.94
C ILE A 25 -23.92 5.01 7.16
N ALA A 26 -24.21 5.16 5.87
CA ALA A 26 -23.66 6.25 5.06
C ALA A 26 -24.02 7.62 5.64
N MET A 27 -25.30 7.85 5.98
CA MET A 27 -25.73 9.10 6.61
C MET A 27 -25.00 9.36 7.94
N ASN A 28 -24.83 8.33 8.78
CA ASN A 28 -24.15 8.47 10.07
C ASN A 28 -22.68 8.84 9.88
N ASN A 29 -22.01 8.16 8.95
CA ASN A 29 -20.62 8.40 8.62
C ASN A 29 -20.40 9.83 8.10
N ASN A 30 -21.19 10.30 7.13
CA ASN A 30 -21.13 11.70 6.66
C ASN A 30 -21.32 12.72 7.80
N ARG A 31 -22.23 12.42 8.75
CA ARG A 31 -22.49 13.30 9.89
C ARG A 31 -21.32 13.33 10.88
N PHE A 32 -20.65 12.21 11.07
CA PHE A 32 -19.46 12.09 11.90
C PHE A 32 -18.26 12.78 11.24
N THR A 33 -18.01 12.47 9.97
CA THR A 33 -16.90 13.00 9.18
C THR A 33 -17.02 14.53 9.02
N SER A 34 -18.21 15.07 8.73
CA SER A 34 -18.43 16.53 8.70
C SER A 34 -18.11 17.18 10.05
N LYS A 35 -18.54 16.60 11.18
CA LYS A 35 -18.22 17.15 12.50
C LYS A 35 -16.71 17.12 12.77
N LYS A 36 -16.02 16.07 12.32
CA LYS A 36 -14.56 15.96 12.43
C LYS A 36 -13.84 17.02 11.59
N TYR A 37 -14.20 17.20 10.32
CA TYR A 37 -13.64 18.28 9.50
C TYR A 37 -13.89 19.66 10.12
N LYS A 38 -15.08 19.89 10.70
CA LYS A 38 -15.38 21.15 11.40
C LYS A 38 -14.43 21.43 12.56
N LEU A 39 -14.04 20.41 13.32
CA LEU A 39 -13.05 20.56 14.39
C LEU A 39 -11.65 20.79 13.84
N MET A 40 -11.28 20.10 12.75
CA MET A 40 -9.98 20.24 12.09
C MET A 40 -9.72 21.66 11.57
N MET A 41 -10.75 22.38 11.13
CA MET A 41 -10.62 23.77 10.70
C MET A 41 -10.07 24.69 11.81
N ASN A 42 -10.36 24.37 13.08
CA ASN A 42 -9.84 25.14 14.22
C ASN A 42 -8.43 24.72 14.66
N MET A 43 -7.88 23.65 14.08
CA MET A 43 -6.58 23.08 14.46
C MET A 43 -5.40 23.60 13.61
N THR A 44 -5.67 24.40 12.58
CA THR A 44 -4.65 24.86 11.64
C THR A 44 -4.84 26.33 11.26
N LYS A 45 -3.72 26.99 10.94
CA LYS A 45 -3.70 28.33 10.31
C LYS A 45 -3.22 28.26 8.86
N ASP A 46 -2.87 27.08 8.35
CA ASP A 46 -2.46 26.89 6.96
C ASP A 46 -3.70 27.00 6.05
N THR A 47 -3.72 28.03 5.21
CA THR A 47 -4.83 28.33 4.31
C THR A 47 -5.12 27.20 3.32
N ASN A 48 -4.12 26.44 2.88
CA ASN A 48 -4.33 25.33 1.95
C ASN A 48 -5.04 24.16 2.66
N ILE A 49 -4.59 23.84 3.87
CA ILE A 49 -5.23 22.81 4.69
C ILE A 49 -6.66 23.25 5.04
N LEU A 50 -6.83 24.50 5.46
CA LEU A 50 -8.13 25.06 5.80
C LEU A 50 -9.11 24.97 4.63
N ASN A 51 -8.70 25.40 3.43
CA ASN A 51 -9.54 25.37 2.24
C ASN A 51 -9.94 23.93 1.85
N SER A 52 -9.00 22.99 1.85
CA SER A 52 -9.30 21.58 1.54
C SER A 52 -10.23 20.95 2.57
N VAL A 53 -9.99 21.20 3.87
CA VAL A 53 -10.83 20.67 4.96
C VAL A 53 -12.23 21.30 4.94
N GLN A 54 -12.35 22.60 4.65
CA GLN A 54 -13.63 23.29 4.47
C GLN A 54 -14.41 22.71 3.28
N HIS A 55 -13.75 22.48 2.15
CA HIS A 55 -14.39 21.89 0.99
C HIS A 55 -14.87 20.45 1.27
N ALA A 56 -14.05 19.65 1.95
CA ALA A 56 -14.43 18.31 2.39
C ALA A 56 -15.66 18.35 3.33
N TYR A 57 -15.65 19.25 4.32
CA TYR A 57 -16.77 19.48 5.23
C TYR A 57 -18.09 19.78 4.49
N GLU A 58 -18.06 20.65 3.49
CA GLU A 58 -19.24 21.00 2.69
C GLU A 58 -19.76 19.81 1.88
N ASN A 59 -18.85 19.03 1.30
CA ASN A 59 -19.19 17.82 0.56
C ASN A 59 -19.87 16.78 1.47
N GLU A 60 -19.34 16.55 2.67
CA GLU A 60 -19.97 15.65 3.66
C GLU A 60 -21.41 16.04 3.99
N LEU A 61 -21.65 17.34 4.22
CA LEU A 61 -23.01 17.83 4.50
C LEU A 61 -23.94 17.65 3.30
N LYS A 62 -23.44 17.91 2.10
CA LYS A 62 -24.20 17.71 0.85
C LYS A 62 -24.54 16.24 0.65
N HIS A 63 -23.60 15.33 0.90
CA HIS A 63 -23.80 13.89 0.80
C HIS A 63 -24.82 13.39 1.83
N TYR A 64 -24.70 13.81 3.10
CA TYR A 64 -25.69 13.53 4.15
C TYR A 64 -27.10 13.94 3.72
N ASN A 65 -27.27 15.18 3.24
CA ASN A 65 -28.57 15.69 2.79
C ASN A 65 -29.10 14.92 1.58
N SER A 66 -28.22 14.51 0.68
CA SER A 66 -28.60 13.73 -0.50
C SER A 66 -29.05 12.32 -0.11
N PHE A 67 -28.35 11.64 0.81
CA PHE A 67 -28.80 10.35 1.34
C PHE A 67 -30.10 10.47 2.14
N LYS A 68 -30.31 11.56 2.90
CA LYS A 68 -31.59 11.85 3.55
C LYS A 68 -32.73 11.92 2.54
N GLN A 69 -32.53 12.61 1.42
CA GLN A 69 -33.52 12.70 0.34
C GLN A 69 -33.74 11.34 -0.35
N ILE A 70 -32.68 10.58 -0.62
CA ILE A 70 -32.78 9.24 -1.20
C ILE A 70 -33.61 8.33 -0.29
N LEU A 71 -33.31 8.32 1.01
CA LEU A 71 -34.04 7.54 1.99
C LEU A 71 -35.53 7.94 2.06
N GLY A 72 -35.82 9.24 2.04
CA GLY A 72 -37.17 9.77 1.96
C GLY A 72 -37.93 9.34 0.71
N LYS A 73 -37.26 9.33 -0.46
CA LYS A 73 -37.84 8.84 -1.71
C LYS A 73 -38.12 7.34 -1.69
N LEU A 74 -37.26 6.54 -1.06
CA LEU A 74 -37.38 5.08 -1.01
C LEU A 74 -38.38 4.58 0.02
N THR A 75 -38.58 5.33 1.11
CA THR A 75 -39.35 4.86 2.29
C THR A 75 -40.55 5.72 2.63
N GLY A 76 -40.64 6.95 2.11
CA GLY A 76 -41.61 7.95 2.52
C GLY A 76 -41.36 8.54 3.91
N GLN A 77 -40.28 8.14 4.60
CA GLN A 77 -39.94 8.60 5.95
C GLN A 77 -38.77 9.59 5.94
N SER A 78 -38.85 10.61 6.78
CA SER A 78 -37.74 11.53 7.04
C SER A 78 -36.98 11.06 8.27
N VAL A 79 -35.73 10.64 8.09
CA VAL A 79 -34.85 10.23 9.20
C VAL A 79 -33.80 11.32 9.42
N GLU A 80 -33.56 11.65 10.68
CA GLU A 80 -32.56 12.65 11.08
C GLU A 80 -31.53 12.03 12.00
N ILE A 81 -30.26 12.19 11.67
CA ILE A 81 -29.15 11.71 12.49
C ILE A 81 -28.64 12.86 13.36
N PRO A 82 -28.62 12.69 14.70
CA PRO A 82 -28.14 13.72 15.61
C PRO A 82 -26.67 14.03 15.33
N SER A 83 -26.26 15.27 15.63
CA SER A 83 -24.85 15.63 15.50
C SER A 83 -24.03 14.88 16.55
N PRO A 84 -22.99 14.13 16.15
CA PRO A 84 -22.19 13.36 17.10
C PRO A 84 -21.34 14.28 17.97
N ASN A 85 -21.15 13.87 19.24
CA ASN A 85 -20.22 14.53 20.14
C ASN A 85 -18.82 13.92 19.97
N ILE A 86 -17.90 14.67 19.36
CA ILE A 86 -16.56 14.22 18.99
C ILE A 86 -15.54 15.18 19.59
N LYS A 87 -14.42 14.65 20.09
CA LYS A 87 -13.21 15.39 20.44
C LYS A 87 -12.05 14.87 19.60
N ILE A 88 -11.20 15.77 19.11
CA ILE A 88 -9.96 15.41 18.41
C ILE A 88 -8.80 15.69 19.36
N ASN A 89 -8.09 14.63 19.77
CA ASN A 89 -6.93 14.71 20.67
C ASN A 89 -5.61 14.43 19.93
N THR A 90 -5.62 14.52 18.60
CA THR A 90 -4.49 14.22 17.72
C THR A 90 -3.99 15.48 17.03
N SER A 91 -2.81 15.43 16.42
CA SER A 91 -2.32 16.51 15.55
C SER A 91 -3.21 16.69 14.30
N ILE A 92 -3.11 17.84 13.62
CA ILE A 92 -3.82 18.07 12.36
C ILE A 92 -3.41 17.06 11.28
N THR A 93 -2.14 16.66 11.25
CA THR A 93 -1.61 15.69 10.29
C THR A 93 -2.21 14.30 10.49
N GLU A 94 -2.30 13.81 11.73
CA GLU A 94 -2.97 12.55 12.06
C GLU A 94 -4.47 12.62 11.78
N ALA A 95 -5.10 13.77 12.03
CA ALA A 95 -6.51 13.97 11.71
C ALA A 95 -6.77 13.89 10.20
N ILE A 96 -5.89 14.46 9.37
CA ILE A 96 -5.91 14.35 7.90
C ILE A 96 -5.75 12.89 7.46
N GLU A 97 -4.79 12.17 8.04
CA GLU A 97 -4.56 10.76 7.72
C GLU A 97 -5.78 9.88 8.00
N ASP A 98 -6.40 10.03 9.18
CA ASP A 98 -7.62 9.28 9.52
C ASP A 98 -8.80 9.68 8.61
N CYS A 99 -8.85 10.92 8.12
CA CYS A 99 -9.86 11.32 7.14
C CYS A 99 -9.62 10.62 5.79
N ILE A 100 -8.38 10.54 5.29
CA ILE A 100 -8.08 9.85 4.03
C ILE A 100 -8.61 8.41 4.04
N ASP A 101 -8.36 7.66 5.10
CA ASP A 101 -8.80 6.28 5.19
C ASP A 101 -10.33 6.17 5.31
N LYS A 102 -10.99 7.06 6.06
CA LYS A 102 -12.47 7.13 6.11
C LYS A 102 -13.06 7.38 4.73
N GLU A 103 -12.52 8.32 3.96
CA GLU A 103 -12.99 8.62 2.61
C GLU A 103 -12.93 7.37 1.71
N LEU A 104 -11.84 6.59 1.81
CA LEU A 104 -11.66 5.34 1.04
C LEU A 104 -12.60 4.21 1.49
N GLU A 105 -12.86 4.09 2.79
CA GLU A 105 -13.84 3.13 3.33
C GLU A 105 -15.27 3.47 2.89
N GLU A 106 -15.63 4.75 2.90
CA GLU A 106 -16.95 5.22 2.49
C GLU A 106 -17.20 5.04 0.99
N ILE A 107 -16.16 5.13 0.13
CA ILE A 107 -16.28 4.75 -1.28
C ILE A 107 -16.76 3.31 -1.43
N LYS A 108 -16.17 2.37 -0.68
CA LYS A 108 -16.59 0.95 -0.72
C LYS A 108 -18.04 0.79 -0.25
N LEU A 109 -18.45 1.54 0.78
CA LEU A 109 -19.83 1.56 1.25
C LEU A 109 -20.79 2.06 0.16
N TYR A 110 -20.46 3.17 -0.51
CA TYR A 110 -21.32 3.77 -1.54
C TYR A 110 -21.43 2.87 -2.77
N GLN A 111 -20.35 2.18 -3.15
CA GLN A 111 -20.37 1.18 -4.22
C GLN A 111 -21.35 0.04 -3.91
N LYS A 112 -21.37 -0.46 -2.66
CA LYS A 112 -22.36 -1.48 -2.23
C LYS A 112 -23.80 -0.96 -2.37
N ILE A 113 -24.05 0.29 -2.00
CA ILE A 113 -25.37 0.92 -2.16
C ILE A 113 -25.76 1.01 -3.65
N VAL A 114 -24.84 1.40 -4.53
CA VAL A 114 -25.08 1.50 -5.98
C VAL A 114 -25.50 0.16 -6.58
N VAL A 115 -24.90 -0.95 -6.13
CA VAL A 115 -25.25 -2.31 -6.61
C VAL A 115 -26.68 -2.68 -6.25
N LEU A 116 -27.16 -2.26 -5.08
CA LEU A 116 -28.47 -2.64 -4.55
C LEU A 116 -29.62 -1.73 -5.01
N ILE A 117 -29.31 -0.52 -5.50
CA ILE A 117 -30.32 0.43 -5.96
C ILE A 117 -30.72 0.12 -7.40
N SER A 118 -32.02 0.09 -7.68
CA SER A 118 -32.52 -0.13 -9.05
C SER A 118 -32.60 1.17 -9.87
N SER A 119 -32.86 2.31 -9.24
CA SER A 119 -33.05 3.60 -9.94
C SER A 119 -31.74 4.19 -10.47
N ASP A 120 -31.64 4.39 -11.78
CA ASP A 120 -30.43 4.93 -12.42
C ASP A 120 -30.17 6.39 -12.07
N GLN A 121 -31.21 7.18 -11.81
CA GLN A 121 -31.07 8.55 -11.32
C GLN A 121 -30.37 8.55 -9.95
N ILE A 122 -30.78 7.66 -9.04
CA ILE A 122 -30.18 7.55 -7.71
C ILE A 122 -28.76 6.98 -7.80
N LYS A 123 -28.52 5.96 -8.63
CA LYS A 123 -27.15 5.45 -8.88
C LYS A 123 -26.22 6.56 -9.37
N THR A 124 -26.68 7.39 -10.30
CA THR A 124 -25.89 8.51 -10.84
C THR A 124 -25.55 9.51 -9.74
N SER A 125 -26.52 9.85 -8.89
CA SER A 125 -26.29 10.73 -7.75
C SER A 125 -25.21 10.18 -6.80
N ILE A 126 -25.26 8.89 -6.46
CA ILE A 126 -24.28 8.26 -5.56
C ILE A 126 -22.90 8.12 -6.22
N LYS A 127 -22.84 7.81 -7.52
CA LYS A 127 -21.57 7.80 -8.28
C LYS A 127 -20.89 9.17 -8.27
N ASN A 128 -21.66 10.26 -8.35
CA ASN A 128 -21.08 11.60 -8.20
C ASN A 128 -20.51 11.82 -6.79
N MET A 129 -21.19 11.34 -5.74
CA MET A 129 -20.64 11.39 -4.38
C MET A 129 -19.36 10.58 -4.25
N ILE A 130 -19.27 9.39 -4.86
CA ILE A 130 -18.04 8.59 -4.91
C ILE A 130 -16.90 9.39 -5.56
N THR A 131 -17.16 10.07 -6.67
CA THR A 131 -16.17 10.93 -7.33
C THR A 131 -15.71 12.07 -6.41
N ASP A 132 -16.63 12.69 -5.67
CA ASP A 132 -16.29 13.74 -4.69
C ASP A 132 -15.43 13.19 -3.55
N LYS A 133 -15.72 11.98 -3.04
CA LYS A 133 -14.90 11.27 -2.04
C LYS A 133 -13.49 10.99 -2.55
N GLN A 134 -13.37 10.50 -3.79
CA GLN A 134 -12.07 10.25 -4.42
C GLN A 134 -11.24 11.53 -4.56
N ARG A 135 -11.87 12.64 -4.97
CA ARG A 135 -11.20 13.95 -5.06
C ARG A 135 -10.76 14.45 -3.68
N THR A 136 -11.58 14.26 -2.66
CA THR A 136 -11.28 14.64 -1.28
C THR A 136 -10.09 13.85 -0.75
N ALA A 137 -10.09 12.52 -0.90
CA ALA A 137 -8.97 11.65 -0.54
C ALA A 137 -7.67 12.05 -1.27
N ALA A 138 -7.74 12.36 -2.57
CA ALA A 138 -6.59 12.81 -3.34
C ALA A 138 -6.05 14.16 -2.86
N SER A 139 -6.93 15.12 -2.56
CA SER A 139 -6.54 16.45 -2.02
C SER A 139 -5.88 16.33 -0.65
N LEU A 140 -6.47 15.53 0.24
CA LEU A 140 -5.90 15.28 1.57
C LEU A 140 -4.56 14.53 1.49
N ASN A 141 -4.44 13.54 0.61
CA ASN A 141 -3.17 12.86 0.34
C ASN A 141 -2.09 13.83 -0.15
N PHE A 142 -2.44 14.75 -1.06
CA PHE A 142 -1.51 15.78 -1.52
C PHE A 142 -1.03 16.68 -0.37
N LEU A 143 -1.94 17.12 0.51
CA LEU A 143 -1.59 17.92 1.68
C LEU A 143 -0.72 17.16 2.68
N TYR A 144 -1.05 15.90 2.95
CA TYR A 144 -0.28 15.02 3.82
C TYR A 144 1.14 14.81 3.28
N ALA A 145 1.27 14.55 1.98
CA ALA A 145 2.55 14.44 1.29
C ALA A 145 3.33 15.76 1.35
N ARG A 146 2.70 16.90 1.04
CA ARG A 146 3.33 18.23 1.10
C ARG A 146 3.86 18.57 2.50
N GLY A 147 3.11 18.27 3.55
CA GLY A 147 3.56 18.45 4.94
C GLY A 147 4.74 17.54 5.31
N SER A 148 4.83 16.35 4.70
CA SER A 148 5.92 15.40 4.89
C SER A 148 7.21 15.81 4.17
N PHE A 149 7.13 16.54 3.04
CA PHE A 149 8.28 17.03 2.28
C PHE A 149 8.91 18.33 2.82
N ASN A 150 8.21 19.06 3.70
CA ASN A 150 8.70 20.32 4.29
C ASN A 150 9.44 20.14 5.64
N ARG A 151 9.77 18.91 6.04
CA ARG A 151 10.72 18.70 7.14
C ARG A 151 12.11 19.08 6.63
N ASN A 152 12.74 20.04 7.32
CA ASN A 152 14.13 20.47 7.12
C ASN A 152 15.08 19.28 6.85
N PRO A 153 16.20 19.47 6.14
CA PRO A 153 17.19 18.41 5.94
C PRO A 153 17.64 17.91 7.31
N ILE A 154 17.16 16.72 7.66
CA ILE A 154 17.59 16.01 8.86
C ILE A 154 19.02 15.57 8.53
N SER A 155 19.98 16.02 9.35
CA SER A 155 21.32 15.43 9.41
C SER A 155 21.18 13.91 9.40
N SER A 156 22.04 13.16 8.69
CA SER A 156 21.96 11.70 8.60
C SER A 156 21.79 11.03 9.97
N THR A 157 20.54 10.73 10.35
CA THR A 157 20.23 10.08 11.62
C THR A 157 19.78 8.66 11.37
N ASP A 158 20.46 7.71 12.02
CA ASP A 158 19.99 6.34 12.11
C ASP A 158 18.59 6.31 12.73
N ASN A 159 17.69 5.49 12.20
CA ASN A 159 16.41 5.30 12.84
C ASN A 159 16.58 4.32 14.00
N ASN A 160 15.86 4.54 15.10
CA ASN A 160 15.79 3.60 16.23
C ASN A 160 14.80 2.45 15.95
N VAL A 161 14.83 1.88 14.74
CA VAL A 161 13.97 0.75 14.35
C VAL A 161 14.76 -0.54 14.47
N SER A 162 14.17 -1.55 15.10
CA SER A 162 14.73 -2.90 15.21
C SER A 162 13.77 -3.93 14.65
N ILE A 163 14.28 -5.12 14.35
CA ILE A 163 13.52 -6.25 13.80
C ILE A 163 13.57 -7.44 14.75
N THR A 164 12.41 -8.05 14.96
CA THR A 164 12.25 -9.34 15.63
C THR A 164 11.51 -10.29 14.71
N PHE A 165 11.43 -11.57 15.07
CA PHE A 165 10.86 -12.59 14.20
C PHE A 165 9.88 -13.48 14.96
N ILE A 166 8.70 -13.66 14.39
CA ILE A 166 7.74 -14.68 14.83
C ILE A 166 7.98 -15.94 13.98
N PRO A 167 8.48 -17.04 14.57
CA PRO A 167 8.72 -18.27 13.82
C PRO A 167 7.38 -18.94 13.44
N MET A 168 7.33 -19.47 12.23
CA MET A 168 6.22 -20.25 11.68
C MET A 168 6.78 -21.51 11.04
N LYS A 169 6.79 -22.59 11.82
CA LYS A 169 7.23 -23.90 11.36
C LYS A 169 6.04 -24.84 11.23
N ALA A 170 5.97 -25.56 10.12
CA ALA A 170 5.00 -26.63 9.94
C ALA A 170 5.60 -27.75 9.08
N SER A 171 5.12 -28.97 9.30
CA SER A 171 5.35 -30.09 8.42
C SER A 171 3.99 -30.65 8.02
N LYS A 172 3.66 -30.49 6.75
CA LYS A 172 2.44 -30.99 6.12
C LYS A 172 2.79 -32.16 5.20
N LYS A 173 1.75 -32.81 4.66
CA LYS A 173 1.89 -34.00 3.83
C LYS A 173 2.86 -33.81 2.65
N TYR A 174 2.79 -32.68 1.96
CA TYR A 174 3.55 -32.39 0.74
C TYR A 174 4.55 -31.24 0.89
N ILE A 175 4.64 -30.59 2.05
CA ILE A 175 5.50 -29.41 2.26
C ILE A 175 6.01 -29.31 3.70
N ASN A 176 7.28 -28.93 3.85
CA ASN A 176 7.92 -28.55 5.10
C ASN A 176 8.24 -27.05 5.08
N GLU A 177 8.05 -26.37 6.20
CA GLU A 177 8.10 -24.92 6.28
C GLU A 177 8.92 -24.47 7.49
N ASP A 178 9.85 -23.53 7.26
CA ASP A 178 10.56 -22.79 8.30
C ASP A 178 10.54 -21.30 7.92
N LEU A 179 9.35 -20.70 8.03
CA LEU A 179 9.13 -19.29 7.74
C LEU A 179 9.25 -18.44 9.01
N ARG A 180 9.60 -17.18 8.86
CA ARG A 180 9.77 -16.21 9.94
C ARG A 180 9.15 -14.88 9.52
N ILE A 181 8.11 -14.46 10.23
CA ILE A 181 7.47 -13.17 9.98
C ILE A 181 8.30 -12.08 10.68
N PRO A 182 8.84 -11.10 9.94
CA PRO A 182 9.54 -9.97 10.53
C PRO A 182 8.54 -9.03 11.22
N VAL A 183 8.90 -8.56 12.41
CA VAL A 183 8.14 -7.57 13.17
C VAL A 183 9.06 -6.43 13.52
N LEU A 184 8.80 -5.27 12.92
CA LEU A 184 9.50 -4.03 13.20
C LEU A 184 8.96 -3.38 14.48
N SER A 185 9.87 -2.82 15.25
CA SER A 185 9.59 -2.05 16.46
C SER A 185 10.42 -0.77 16.52
N GLY A 186 9.94 0.25 17.22
CA GLY A 186 10.63 1.54 17.36
C GLY A 186 10.22 2.61 16.34
N ILE A 187 9.22 2.32 15.51
CA ILE A 187 8.59 3.33 14.65
C ILE A 187 7.67 4.20 15.52
N LYS A 188 7.86 5.53 15.46
CA LYS A 188 7.19 6.50 16.35
C LYS A 188 5.66 6.40 16.29
N ASN A 189 5.11 6.24 15.09
CA ASN A 189 3.67 6.10 14.88
C ASN A 189 3.30 4.61 14.87
N THR A 190 2.60 4.15 15.90
CA THR A 190 2.17 2.75 16.05
C THR A 190 1.28 2.29 14.91
N ARG A 191 0.46 3.17 14.32
CA ARG A 191 -0.39 2.84 13.17
C ARG A 191 0.45 2.54 11.94
N VAL A 192 1.45 3.38 11.66
CA VAL A 192 2.40 3.18 10.55
C VAL A 192 3.21 1.91 10.79
N GLN A 193 3.67 1.68 12.02
CA GLN A 193 4.36 0.45 12.40
C GLN A 193 3.52 -0.78 12.08
N ASN A 194 2.26 -0.78 12.53
CA ASN A 194 1.33 -1.90 12.31
C ASN A 194 1.07 -2.09 10.81
N LYS A 195 0.82 -1.01 10.06
CA LYS A 195 0.64 -1.08 8.61
C LYS A 195 1.83 -1.71 7.88
N ILE A 196 3.06 -1.34 8.24
CA ILE A 196 4.27 -1.94 7.65
C ILE A 196 4.38 -3.41 8.06
N ASN A 197 4.19 -3.73 9.35
CA ASN A 197 4.25 -5.10 9.84
C ASN A 197 3.19 -6.01 9.20
N ASP A 198 1.97 -5.50 9.03
CA ASP A 198 0.87 -6.20 8.35
C ASP A 198 1.22 -6.44 6.88
N SER A 199 1.75 -5.43 6.17
CA SER A 199 2.22 -5.63 4.79
C SER A 199 3.31 -6.71 4.66
N LEU A 200 4.29 -6.73 5.56
CA LEU A 200 5.35 -7.74 5.55
C LEU A 200 4.81 -9.14 5.88
N LYS A 201 3.87 -9.22 6.81
CA LYS A 201 3.20 -10.46 7.21
C LYS A 201 2.35 -11.01 6.08
N ASP A 202 1.51 -10.17 5.46
CA ASP A 202 0.57 -10.57 4.42
C ASP A 202 1.31 -11.15 3.21
N ASP A 203 2.43 -10.54 2.81
CA ASP A 203 3.28 -11.07 1.73
C ASP A 203 3.84 -12.47 2.02
N ILE A 204 4.31 -12.70 3.25
CA ILE A 204 4.85 -14.02 3.65
C ILE A 204 3.72 -15.06 3.75
N LEU A 205 2.54 -14.65 4.24
CA LEU A 205 1.38 -15.53 4.31
C LEU A 205 0.85 -15.89 2.91
N GLU A 206 0.86 -14.94 1.99
CA GLU A 206 0.48 -15.19 0.59
C GLU A 206 1.49 -16.10 -0.10
N PHE A 207 2.80 -15.87 0.10
CA PHE A 207 3.84 -16.79 -0.37
C PHE A 207 3.64 -18.20 0.17
N LYS A 208 3.41 -18.34 1.48
CA LYS A 208 3.10 -19.61 2.13
C LYS A 208 1.90 -20.29 1.48
N ARG A 209 0.79 -19.58 1.33
CA ARG A 209 -0.44 -20.12 0.74
C ARG A 209 -0.20 -20.64 -0.68
N GLN A 210 0.46 -19.85 -1.53
CA GLN A 210 0.80 -20.26 -2.91
C GLN A 210 1.66 -21.52 -2.95
N MET A 211 2.63 -21.64 -2.04
CA MET A 211 3.50 -22.81 -1.93
C MET A 211 2.78 -24.05 -1.41
N GLU A 212 1.84 -23.89 -0.48
CA GLU A 212 0.98 -24.98 -0.02
C GLU A 212 0.07 -25.49 -1.14
N ASP A 213 -0.63 -24.58 -1.82
CA ASP A 213 -1.53 -24.91 -2.93
C ASP A 213 -0.79 -25.67 -4.04
N ALA A 214 0.40 -25.19 -4.42
CA ALA A 214 1.25 -25.84 -5.43
C ALA A 214 1.76 -27.22 -4.98
N ALA A 215 2.18 -27.36 -3.71
CA ALA A 215 2.64 -28.64 -3.18
C ALA A 215 1.52 -29.68 -3.13
N ASP A 216 0.31 -29.27 -2.75
CA ASP A 216 -0.87 -30.14 -2.72
C ASP A 216 -1.25 -30.59 -4.14
N GLU A 217 -1.27 -29.69 -5.12
CA GLU A 217 -1.56 -30.02 -6.52
C GLU A 217 -0.55 -31.04 -7.08
N ASP A 218 0.74 -30.76 -6.96
CA ASP A 218 1.79 -31.63 -7.48
C ASP A 218 1.87 -32.96 -6.72
N GLY A 219 1.63 -32.94 -5.41
CA GLY A 219 1.59 -34.12 -4.56
C GLY A 219 0.40 -35.05 -4.87
N LEU A 220 -0.77 -34.48 -5.19
CA LEU A 220 -1.94 -35.25 -5.63
C LEU A 220 -1.72 -35.84 -7.02
N LYS A 221 -1.12 -35.07 -7.93
CA LYS A 221 -0.75 -35.56 -9.28
C LYS A 221 0.25 -36.71 -9.21
N ALA A 222 1.33 -36.57 -8.44
CA ALA A 222 2.31 -37.62 -8.26
C ALA A 222 1.68 -38.89 -7.67
N LYS A 223 0.76 -38.75 -6.72
CA LYS A 223 0.00 -39.88 -6.16
C LYS A 223 -0.84 -40.59 -7.24
N LYS A 224 -1.55 -39.85 -8.09
CA LYS A 224 -2.36 -40.40 -9.19
C LYS A 224 -1.50 -41.14 -10.22
N GLU A 225 -0.29 -40.67 -10.45
CA GLU A 225 0.68 -41.27 -11.36
C GLU A 225 1.56 -42.35 -10.70
N GLU A 226 1.29 -42.71 -9.43
CA GLU A 226 2.08 -43.65 -8.63
C GLU A 226 3.58 -43.31 -8.56
N LYS A 227 3.91 -42.02 -8.69
CA LYS A 227 5.27 -41.51 -8.60
C LYS A 227 5.63 -41.11 -7.18
N LYS A 228 6.90 -41.32 -6.82
CA LYS A 228 7.47 -40.79 -5.58
C LYS A 228 7.42 -39.26 -5.63
N PHE A 229 6.78 -38.66 -4.63
CA PHE A 229 6.79 -37.22 -4.44
C PHE A 229 7.87 -36.84 -3.41
N MET A 230 8.61 -35.78 -3.70
CA MET A 230 9.57 -35.20 -2.78
C MET A 230 8.96 -33.92 -2.20
N ASN A 231 8.76 -33.90 -0.88
CA ASN A 231 8.11 -32.78 -0.23
C ASN A 231 8.84 -31.48 -0.53
N TYR A 232 8.06 -30.43 -0.73
CA TYR A 232 8.59 -29.09 -0.85
C TYR A 232 9.23 -28.70 0.49
N ALA A 233 10.27 -27.88 0.45
CA ALA A 233 10.79 -27.25 1.65
C ALA A 233 10.97 -25.75 1.40
N ILE A 234 10.35 -24.92 2.23
CA ILE A 234 10.41 -23.46 2.12
C ILE A 234 10.93 -22.82 3.40
N SER A 235 11.72 -21.77 3.25
CA SER A 235 12.17 -20.94 4.36
C SER A 235 12.44 -19.51 3.89
N ASN A 236 12.56 -18.57 4.82
CA ASN A 236 12.94 -17.20 4.48
C ASN A 236 13.93 -16.60 5.49
N ASN A 237 14.69 -15.62 5.01
CA ASN A 237 15.57 -14.79 5.82
C ASN A 237 15.38 -13.32 5.46
N THR A 238 14.92 -12.52 6.41
CA THR A 238 14.74 -11.07 6.23
C THR A 238 15.82 -10.29 6.95
N THR A 239 16.41 -9.32 6.26
CA THR A 239 17.46 -8.44 6.79
C THR A 239 17.07 -6.98 6.58
N ILE A 240 17.26 -6.13 7.60
CA ILE A 240 17.25 -4.67 7.41
C ILE A 240 18.55 -4.29 6.69
N THR A 241 18.45 -3.78 5.46
CA THR A 241 19.60 -3.40 4.64
C THR A 241 19.89 -1.89 4.71
N TYR A 242 18.91 -1.08 5.09
CA TYR A 242 19.05 0.37 5.33
C TYR A 242 18.09 0.83 6.41
N ASN A 243 18.54 1.74 7.29
CA ASN A 243 17.75 2.20 8.43
C ASN A 243 18.11 3.62 8.86
N LYS A 244 17.94 4.60 7.96
CA LYS A 244 18.30 6.00 8.20
C LYS A 244 17.28 6.95 7.59
N ASN A 245 17.26 8.21 8.03
CA ASN A 245 16.51 9.28 7.37
C ASN A 245 15.01 9.00 7.19
N ASN A 246 14.38 8.35 8.17
CA ASN A 246 13.00 7.89 8.13
C ASN A 246 12.71 6.93 6.96
N ILE A 247 13.74 6.29 6.42
CA ILE A 247 13.64 5.23 5.42
C ILE A 247 14.15 3.94 6.04
N ILE A 248 13.37 2.88 5.88
CA ILE A 248 13.81 1.52 6.14
C ILE A 248 13.77 0.71 4.84
N SER A 249 14.84 -0.01 4.58
CA SER A 249 14.91 -0.99 3.49
C SER A 249 15.11 -2.37 4.08
N LEU A 250 14.35 -3.34 3.59
CA LEU A 250 14.50 -4.75 3.94
C LEU A 250 14.68 -5.59 2.68
N SER A 251 15.49 -6.64 2.80
CA SER A 251 15.55 -7.70 1.81
C SER A 251 15.10 -9.01 2.45
N ASN A 252 14.09 -9.65 1.87
CA ASN A 252 13.63 -10.97 2.25
C ASN A 252 14.04 -11.98 1.18
N LEU A 253 14.87 -12.95 1.56
CA LEU A 253 15.31 -14.02 0.67
C LEU A 253 14.52 -15.29 1.02
N TYR A 254 13.63 -15.69 0.12
CA TYR A 254 12.95 -16.97 0.17
C TYR A 254 13.87 -18.04 -0.42
N HIS A 255 14.04 -19.14 0.32
CA HIS A 255 14.64 -20.37 -0.17
C HIS A 255 13.51 -21.36 -0.45
N GLN A 256 13.58 -22.00 -1.62
CA GLN A 256 12.64 -23.03 -2.05
C GLN A 256 13.41 -24.27 -2.47
N PHE A 257 12.93 -25.42 -2.00
CA PHE A 257 13.34 -26.72 -2.50
C PHE A 257 12.11 -27.41 -3.06
N ILE A 258 12.06 -27.55 -4.38
CA ILE A 258 10.89 -28.02 -5.13
C ILE A 258 11.38 -29.05 -6.13
N ASN A 259 10.78 -30.26 -6.12
CA ASN A 259 11.09 -31.33 -7.07
C ASN A 259 12.60 -31.64 -7.21
N GLY A 260 13.33 -31.60 -6.09
CA GLY A 260 14.77 -31.88 -6.05
C GLY A 260 15.67 -30.71 -6.47
N ARG A 261 15.11 -29.51 -6.71
CA ARG A 261 15.85 -28.31 -7.10
C ARG A 261 15.73 -27.22 -6.03
N THR A 262 16.86 -26.64 -5.66
CA THR A 262 16.91 -25.45 -4.82
C THR A 262 16.87 -24.19 -5.68
N SER A 263 16.05 -23.23 -5.30
CA SER A 263 16.00 -21.89 -5.88
C SER A 263 15.86 -20.82 -4.78
N TYR A 264 16.17 -19.58 -5.14
CA TYR A 264 16.03 -18.42 -4.26
C TYR A 264 15.21 -17.34 -4.95
N ILE A 265 14.29 -16.73 -4.20
CA ILE A 265 13.51 -15.57 -4.64
C ILE A 265 13.76 -14.43 -3.66
N ARG A 266 14.08 -13.25 -4.18
CA ARG A 266 14.26 -12.05 -3.36
C ARG A 266 13.06 -11.14 -3.48
N ALA A 267 12.43 -10.83 -2.36
CA ALA A 267 11.51 -9.72 -2.20
C ALA A 267 12.21 -8.57 -1.48
N THR A 268 11.84 -7.34 -1.81
CA THR A 268 12.41 -6.15 -1.18
C THR A 268 11.33 -5.16 -0.79
N TYR A 269 11.62 -4.43 0.27
CA TYR A 269 10.68 -3.54 0.92
C TYR A 269 11.39 -2.24 1.24
N ASN A 270 10.91 -1.13 0.69
CA ASN A 270 11.48 0.20 0.97
C ASN A 270 10.34 1.07 1.49
N PHE A 271 10.37 1.45 2.76
CA PHE A 271 9.29 2.24 3.36
C PHE A 271 9.80 3.57 3.89
N ASN A 272 8.99 4.61 3.73
CA ASN A 272 9.07 5.78 4.59
C ASN A 272 8.36 5.46 5.92
N ILE A 273 9.10 5.46 7.04
CA ILE A 273 8.56 5.08 8.36
C ILE A 273 7.77 6.20 9.06
N ASP A 274 7.77 7.43 8.53
CA ASP A 274 6.85 8.49 8.99
C ASP A 274 5.44 8.26 8.42
N THR A 275 5.33 7.77 7.17
CA THR A 275 4.06 7.70 6.43
C THR A 275 3.55 6.27 6.17
N GLY A 276 4.41 5.26 6.27
CA GLY A 276 4.10 3.88 5.90
C GLY A 276 3.92 3.66 4.40
N ILE A 277 4.40 4.57 3.57
CA ILE A 277 4.31 4.49 2.11
C ILE A 277 5.53 3.74 1.56
N SER A 278 5.29 2.82 0.63
CA SER A 278 6.36 2.12 -0.10
C SER A 278 7.02 3.05 -1.11
N LEU A 279 8.34 2.98 -1.22
CA LEU A 279 9.18 3.83 -2.05
C LEU A 279 9.58 3.10 -3.33
N GLY A 280 9.32 3.72 -4.48
CA GLY A 280 9.87 3.34 -5.77
C GLY A 280 11.23 4.01 -6.04
N LEU A 281 11.91 3.58 -7.11
CA LEU A 281 13.19 4.19 -7.53
C LEU A 281 13.06 5.70 -7.76
N LYS A 282 11.95 6.13 -8.36
CA LYS A 282 11.63 7.55 -8.60
C LYS A 282 11.67 8.38 -7.32
N ASP A 283 11.26 7.81 -6.19
CA ASP A 283 11.17 8.52 -4.91
C ASP A 283 12.55 8.82 -4.29
N LEU A 284 13.61 8.20 -4.79
CA LEU A 284 14.98 8.51 -4.36
C LEU A 284 15.50 9.82 -4.96
N PHE A 285 14.92 10.27 -6.07
CA PHE A 285 15.40 11.40 -6.86
C PHE A 285 14.56 12.67 -6.66
N LYS A 286 15.12 13.82 -7.04
CA LYS A 286 14.42 15.10 -7.04
C LYS A 286 13.29 15.09 -8.07
N PRO A 287 12.19 15.83 -7.84
CA PRO A 287 11.12 15.97 -8.84
C PRO A 287 11.68 16.42 -10.20
N GLY A 288 11.24 15.76 -11.27
CA GLY A 288 11.70 16.04 -12.65
C GLY A 288 13.03 15.42 -13.04
N ALA A 289 13.75 14.74 -12.15
CA ALA A 289 14.98 14.04 -12.52
C ALA A 289 14.70 12.85 -13.47
N PRO A 290 15.48 12.66 -14.54
CA PRO A 290 15.35 11.53 -15.46
C PRO A 290 15.96 10.25 -14.86
N TYR A 291 15.43 9.80 -13.72
CA TYR A 291 16.04 8.77 -12.87
C TYR A 291 16.35 7.46 -13.62
N ARG A 292 15.46 7.01 -14.52
CA ARG A 292 15.67 5.79 -15.31
C ARG A 292 16.87 5.92 -16.25
N GLU A 293 17.02 7.06 -16.91
CA GLU A 293 18.15 7.30 -17.82
C GLU A 293 19.47 7.35 -17.05
N LEU A 294 19.48 8.02 -15.90
CA LEU A 294 20.65 8.09 -15.01
C LEU A 294 21.05 6.70 -14.51
N ILE A 295 20.09 5.92 -14.00
CA ILE A 295 20.33 4.55 -13.52
C ILE A 295 20.81 3.66 -14.67
N ASN A 296 20.15 3.69 -15.82
CA ASN A 296 20.53 2.88 -16.98
C ASN A 296 21.95 3.21 -17.48
N SER A 297 22.31 4.50 -17.50
CA SER A 297 23.66 4.93 -17.86
C SER A 297 24.70 4.36 -16.91
N GLU A 298 24.44 4.43 -15.60
CA GLU A 298 25.38 3.93 -14.59
C GLU A 298 25.50 2.39 -14.62
N ILE A 299 24.38 1.67 -14.82
CA ILE A 299 24.39 0.22 -15.03
C ILE A 299 25.29 -0.14 -16.22
N ARG A 300 25.10 0.52 -17.38
CA ARG A 300 25.92 0.23 -18.58
C ARG A 300 27.40 0.46 -18.31
N LYS A 301 27.77 1.54 -17.60
CA LYS A 301 29.17 1.77 -17.21
C LYS A 301 29.72 0.62 -16.36
N GLN A 302 28.96 0.14 -15.37
CA GLN A 302 29.39 -0.98 -14.54
C GLN A 302 29.50 -2.29 -15.32
N LEU A 303 28.58 -2.57 -16.24
CA LEU A 303 28.66 -3.75 -17.11
C LEU A 303 29.91 -3.72 -18.00
N ILE A 304 30.26 -2.54 -18.54
CA ILE A 304 31.46 -2.36 -19.39
C ILE A 304 32.76 -2.46 -18.56
N ALA A 305 32.76 -1.93 -17.33
CA ALA A 305 33.94 -1.87 -16.48
C ALA A 305 34.31 -3.23 -15.87
N ASN A 306 33.33 -4.10 -15.59
CA ASN A 306 33.53 -5.37 -14.88
C ASN A 306 33.49 -6.58 -15.84
N LYS A 307 34.41 -6.60 -16.80
CA LYS A 307 34.47 -7.63 -17.86
C LYS A 307 34.75 -9.05 -17.35
N ASP A 308 35.30 -9.17 -16.15
CA ASP A 308 35.55 -10.48 -15.51
C ASP A 308 34.25 -11.14 -15.00
N ILE A 309 33.18 -10.35 -14.83
CA ILE A 309 31.89 -10.80 -14.30
C ILE A 309 30.84 -10.85 -15.41
N TYR A 310 30.86 -9.86 -16.31
CA TYR A 310 29.84 -9.69 -17.34
C TYR A 310 30.39 -9.99 -18.73
N PRO A 311 29.65 -10.74 -19.57
CA PRO A 311 30.07 -10.96 -20.94
C PRO A 311 30.14 -9.63 -21.71
N PRO A 312 31.02 -9.52 -22.74
CA PRO A 312 31.20 -8.28 -23.50
C PRO A 312 29.90 -7.69 -24.05
N GLU A 313 28.93 -8.54 -24.38
CA GLU A 313 27.63 -8.18 -24.94
C GLU A 313 26.61 -7.75 -23.87
N ALA A 314 26.88 -7.92 -22.57
CA ALA A 314 25.93 -7.63 -21.49
C ALA A 314 25.45 -6.17 -21.55
N ALA A 315 26.37 -5.22 -21.73
CA ALA A 315 26.05 -3.81 -21.82
C ALA A 315 25.24 -3.45 -23.08
N GLN A 316 25.41 -4.20 -24.17
CA GLN A 316 24.65 -4.00 -25.41
C GLN A 316 23.24 -4.60 -25.30
N ASN A 317 23.13 -5.77 -24.66
CA ASN A 317 21.88 -6.51 -24.49
C ASN A 317 20.99 -5.96 -23.37
N PHE A 318 21.54 -5.18 -22.44
CA PHE A 318 20.78 -4.58 -21.35
C PHE A 318 19.70 -3.63 -21.90
N LYS A 319 18.42 -3.94 -21.65
CA LYS A 319 17.27 -3.20 -22.18
C LYS A 319 16.87 -1.99 -21.34
N GLY A 320 17.46 -1.84 -20.15
CA GLY A 320 17.09 -0.81 -19.19
C GLY A 320 16.18 -1.34 -18.09
N ILE A 321 16.08 -0.59 -16.98
CA ILE A 321 15.19 -0.91 -15.86
C ILE A 321 13.72 -0.61 -16.17
N ALA A 322 12.83 -1.40 -15.58
CA ALA A 322 11.39 -1.12 -15.49
C ALA A 322 11.10 0.06 -14.54
N GLU A 323 9.87 0.59 -14.55
CA GLU A 323 9.46 1.65 -13.64
C GLU A 323 9.34 1.15 -12.19
N ASP A 324 8.84 -0.07 -12.03
CA ASP A 324 8.68 -0.83 -10.79
C ASP A 324 9.84 -1.81 -10.54
N HIS A 325 11.00 -1.59 -11.17
CA HIS A 325 12.13 -2.49 -11.06
C HIS A 325 12.55 -2.66 -9.59
N PRO A 326 12.70 -3.90 -9.11
CA PRO A 326 12.88 -4.14 -7.69
C PRO A 326 14.28 -3.73 -7.23
N PHE A 327 14.34 -3.17 -6.04
CA PHE A 327 15.58 -2.64 -5.47
C PHE A 327 15.53 -2.67 -3.94
N TYR A 328 16.69 -2.55 -3.32
CA TYR A 328 16.82 -2.24 -1.90
C TYR A 328 17.95 -1.24 -1.70
N LEU A 329 17.93 -0.54 -0.57
CA LEU A 329 19.03 0.33 -0.17
C LEU A 329 19.99 -0.44 0.72
N GLU A 330 21.30 -0.24 0.51
CA GLU A 330 22.35 -0.85 1.33
C GLU A 330 23.52 0.12 1.50
N GLY A 331 23.77 0.56 2.74
CA GLY A 331 24.80 1.54 3.03
C GLY A 331 24.62 2.83 2.21
N THR A 332 25.54 3.09 1.29
CA THR A 332 25.51 4.26 0.40
C THR A 332 25.11 3.91 -1.04
N ASN A 333 24.40 2.80 -1.26
CA ASN A 333 24.09 2.29 -2.59
C ASN A 333 22.60 2.02 -2.77
N ILE A 334 22.14 2.23 -4.00
CA ILE A 334 20.95 1.60 -4.56
C ILE A 334 21.39 0.22 -5.06
N VAL A 335 20.77 -0.85 -4.57
CA VAL A 335 21.06 -2.22 -5.03
C VAL A 335 19.90 -2.71 -5.87
N LEU A 336 20.17 -2.93 -7.16
CA LEU A 336 19.24 -3.49 -8.12
C LEU A 336 19.56 -4.97 -8.28
N PHE A 337 18.54 -5.78 -8.54
CA PHE A 337 18.72 -7.20 -8.80
C PHE A 337 17.88 -7.67 -9.97
N PHE A 338 18.42 -8.62 -10.70
CA PHE A 338 17.92 -8.99 -12.02
C PHE A 338 17.53 -10.47 -12.07
N GLY A 339 16.71 -10.82 -13.04
CA GLY A 339 16.33 -12.20 -13.31
C GLY A 339 17.49 -13.04 -13.82
N PHE A 340 17.29 -14.35 -13.84
CA PHE A 340 18.23 -15.31 -14.42
C PHE A 340 18.55 -14.93 -15.87
N ASN A 341 19.85 -14.88 -16.20
CA ASN A 341 20.38 -14.52 -17.53
C ASN A 341 19.99 -13.12 -18.05
N GLU A 342 19.45 -12.24 -17.21
CA GLU A 342 19.06 -10.89 -17.66
C GLU A 342 20.27 -9.99 -17.88
N ILE A 343 21.29 -10.10 -17.03
CA ILE A 343 22.54 -9.31 -17.14
C ILE A 343 23.83 -10.16 -17.07
N ALA A 344 23.76 -11.38 -16.53
CA ALA A 344 24.89 -12.28 -16.40
C ALA A 344 24.44 -13.75 -16.47
N PRO A 345 25.27 -14.66 -17.02
CA PRO A 345 25.01 -16.10 -17.00
C PRO A 345 25.28 -16.65 -15.60
N THR A 346 24.34 -16.49 -14.68
CA THR A 346 24.55 -16.87 -13.27
C THR A 346 23.73 -18.09 -12.91
N ILE A 347 24.39 -19.21 -12.59
CA ILE A 347 23.76 -20.51 -12.29
C ILE A 347 23.34 -20.62 -10.81
N SER A 348 23.84 -19.77 -9.89
CA SER A 348 23.59 -19.95 -8.44
C SER A 348 23.32 -18.71 -7.58
N GLU A 349 23.38 -17.48 -8.08
CA GLU A 349 23.09 -16.27 -7.29
C GLU A 349 22.24 -15.28 -8.07
N ILE A 350 21.33 -14.59 -7.37
CA ILE A 350 20.50 -13.51 -7.95
C ILE A 350 21.45 -12.37 -8.32
N PRO A 351 21.65 -12.05 -9.62
CA PRO A 351 22.59 -11.02 -10.03
C PRO A 351 22.23 -9.66 -9.44
N VAL A 352 23.22 -8.96 -8.87
CA VAL A 352 23.02 -7.63 -8.27
C VAL A 352 23.94 -6.58 -8.89
N ILE A 353 23.44 -5.36 -9.01
CA ILE A 353 24.24 -4.17 -9.36
C ILE A 353 24.09 -3.15 -8.24
N LYS A 354 25.22 -2.71 -7.68
CA LYS A 354 25.27 -1.70 -6.61
C LYS A 354 25.64 -0.35 -7.21
N LEU A 355 24.72 0.60 -7.18
CA LEU A 355 24.90 1.94 -7.70
C LEU A 355 25.11 2.92 -6.53
N PRO A 356 26.30 3.52 -6.37
CA PRO A 356 26.54 4.48 -5.31
C PRO A 356 25.63 5.71 -5.44
N PHE A 357 25.07 6.20 -4.32
CA PHE A 357 24.27 7.43 -4.31
C PHE A 357 25.03 8.62 -4.93
N LYS A 358 26.35 8.66 -4.72
CA LYS A 358 27.24 9.69 -5.26
C LYS A 358 27.29 9.73 -6.79
N SER A 359 27.03 8.62 -7.49
CA SER A 359 26.93 8.59 -8.95
C SER A 359 25.76 9.45 -9.48
N PHE A 360 24.83 9.82 -8.61
CA PHE A 360 23.64 10.61 -8.94
C PHE A 360 23.64 12.01 -8.30
N THR A 361 24.82 12.52 -7.93
CA THR A 361 24.97 13.86 -7.34
C THR A 361 24.31 14.91 -8.24
N GLY A 362 23.56 15.83 -7.62
CA GLY A 362 22.76 16.83 -8.34
C GLY A 362 21.32 16.38 -8.61
N TYR A 363 21.06 15.08 -8.79
CA TYR A 363 19.75 14.53 -9.13
C TYR A 363 19.08 13.76 -7.98
N ILE A 364 19.86 13.02 -7.17
CA ILE A 364 19.34 12.29 -6.01
C ILE A 364 18.98 13.26 -4.86
N LYS A 365 18.03 12.87 -4.01
CA LYS A 365 17.66 13.69 -2.84
C LYS A 365 18.87 13.84 -1.90
N PRO A 366 19.14 15.05 -1.35
CA PRO A 366 20.33 15.31 -0.54
C PRO A 366 20.51 14.39 0.67
N MET A 367 19.41 13.89 1.25
CA MET A 367 19.43 12.95 2.39
C MET A 367 20.19 11.65 2.11
N PHE A 368 20.40 11.26 0.85
CA PHE A 368 21.18 10.08 0.48
C PHE A 368 22.68 10.36 0.31
N LEU A 369 23.12 11.63 0.38
CA LEU A 369 24.51 12.04 0.20
C LEU A 369 25.20 12.43 1.52
N SER A 370 24.42 12.51 2.60
CA SER A 370 24.81 12.95 3.95
C SER A 370 25.30 11.84 4.86
#